data_AF-A0AAV1K5E0-F1
#
_entry.id   AF-A0AAV1K5E0-F1
#
_cell.length_a   1.000
_cell.length_b   1.000
_cell.length_c   1.000
_cell.angle_alpha   90.00
_cell.angle_beta   90.00
_cell.angle_gamma   90.00
#
_symmetry.space_group_name_H-M   'P 1'
#
loop_
_entity.id
_entity.type
_entity.pdbx_description
1 polymer ?
#
loop_
_entity_poly.entity_id
_entity_poly.type
_entity_poly.pdbx_seq_one_letter_code
_entity_poly.pdbx_strand_id
1 'polypeptide(L)'
;MDTLRFYFVTWNVATRSPGQDLNSLLDFPSQYNKHKPLPDFYVIGLQEVKSQPQNMVMDSLFTDQWTAMFNKILCRQGFVIAKSIRLQGLLLLVYAQMKHVTHLRDIEAQYTRTGLGGLWGNKGAVSVRFNVYGCSFCLVNCHLTAHEHLLADRIGDYNTIIKDHTYHLKETSNILFHDYVFWLGDLNFRTDHPAGSSPSSEEIVAMLQKVEKDKYTSILKHDQLLAVMDSGEAFSEFSEPEIQFPPTYKFQMSTDDYDIKRKPSWTDRILYKVIANNYENITLRADTISYNHIPHYMVSDHKPVVGQFNVKVRQKFPRTVLAQEPEIKISRASVRMRSALVMPMGAALSDTSPETDVPVEGNTCDETNHEGEFEVIPSASLTSDDVVDSVEIDETFSNYTEKMVEFAPTSRIWYIGDADFRTQCTFSHDVEINPGDWIGIFDADFNNLDDYITYEYLGKVSVPQAPTAAGQPRTITLSFPVGSGVRTPGFYRFIYFSQPNSDVKSILGISEPFEVSSKEDKLITIDPCSEASCSTSPSRPKPMSANTDVFTDFTGLDVAKLSRHFSNDLSFD
;
A
#
# COMPACT_ATOMS: atom_id res chain seq x y z
N MET A 1 -2.92 -24.93 1.23
CA MET A 1 -3.04 -23.64 0.53
C MET A 1 -3.54 -22.64 1.54
N ASP A 2 -2.80 -21.55 1.74
CA ASP A 2 -3.18 -20.54 2.73
C ASP A 2 -3.98 -19.44 2.01
N THR A 3 -4.98 -18.93 2.70
CA THR A 3 -5.85 -17.86 2.23
C THR A 3 -5.71 -16.71 3.20
N LEU A 4 -5.43 -15.52 2.69
CA LEU A 4 -5.42 -14.29 3.47
C LEU A 4 -6.79 -13.62 3.39
N ARG A 5 -7.32 -13.20 4.53
CA ARG A 5 -8.55 -12.42 4.58
C ARG A 5 -8.25 -10.93 4.59
N PHE A 6 -8.74 -10.22 3.58
CA PHE A 6 -8.67 -8.76 3.51
C PHE A 6 -10.04 -8.16 3.81
N TYR A 7 -10.05 -7.08 4.61
CA TYR A 7 -11.22 -6.26 4.87
C TYR A 7 -10.94 -4.82 4.45
N PHE A 8 -11.74 -4.33 3.52
CA PHE A 8 -11.62 -3.03 2.90
C PHE A 8 -12.69 -2.10 3.44
N VAL A 9 -12.33 -0.84 3.66
CA VAL A 9 -13.23 0.26 3.97
C VAL A 9 -12.90 1.39 3.01
N THR A 10 -13.90 1.94 2.32
CA THR A 10 -13.81 3.25 1.66
C THR A 10 -14.85 4.19 2.25
N TRP A 11 -14.45 5.42 2.59
CA TRP A 11 -15.38 6.42 3.12
C TRP A 11 -14.92 7.85 2.87
N ASN A 12 -15.72 8.61 2.11
CA ASN A 12 -15.60 10.05 2.08
C ASN A 12 -16.16 10.63 3.39
N VAL A 13 -15.28 11.21 4.22
CA VAL A 13 -15.63 11.71 5.55
C VAL A 13 -16.01 13.20 5.56
N ALA A 14 -16.12 13.83 4.39
CA ALA A 14 -16.61 15.20 4.22
C ALA A 14 -15.99 16.24 5.16
N THR A 15 -14.68 16.14 5.42
CA THR A 15 -13.87 16.96 6.34
C THR A 15 -14.27 16.89 7.81
N ARG A 16 -15.11 15.91 8.16
CA ARG A 16 -15.60 15.72 9.52
C ARG A 16 -14.60 14.93 10.34
N SER A 17 -14.56 15.27 11.63
CA SER A 17 -13.85 14.47 12.63
C SER A 17 -14.62 13.20 12.93
N PRO A 18 -13.93 12.11 13.30
CA PRO A 18 -14.61 10.92 13.75
C PRO A 18 -15.32 11.19 15.08
N GLY A 19 -16.57 10.73 15.19
CA GLY A 19 -17.40 10.93 16.39
C GLY A 19 -18.29 9.76 16.76
N GLN A 20 -18.35 8.73 15.92
CA GLN A 20 -19.09 7.49 16.16
C GLN A 20 -18.11 6.36 16.46
N ASP A 21 -18.55 5.36 17.23
CA ASP A 21 -17.76 4.15 17.47
C ASP A 21 -17.51 3.39 16.15
N LEU A 22 -16.29 2.90 15.93
CA LEU A 22 -15.90 2.27 14.65
C LEU A 22 -15.90 0.73 14.70
N ASN A 23 -16.31 0.09 15.80
CA ASN A 23 -16.29 -1.39 15.88
C ASN A 23 -17.22 -2.03 14.84
N SER A 24 -18.38 -1.42 14.59
CA SER A 24 -19.32 -1.92 13.57
C SER A 24 -18.77 -1.73 12.15
N LEU A 25 -18.11 -0.60 11.87
CA LEU A 25 -17.44 -0.35 10.58
C LEU A 25 -16.35 -1.39 10.28
N LEU A 26 -15.59 -1.76 11.31
CA LEU A 26 -14.48 -2.71 11.23
C LEU A 26 -14.92 -4.17 11.41
N ASP A 27 -16.23 -4.42 11.52
CA ASP A 27 -16.82 -5.75 11.62
C ASP A 27 -16.25 -6.59 12.78
N PHE A 28 -16.00 -5.93 13.92
CA PHE A 28 -15.48 -6.58 15.12
C PHE A 28 -16.49 -7.57 15.73
N PRO A 29 -16.02 -8.66 16.36
CA PRO A 29 -16.87 -9.60 17.08
C PRO A 29 -17.79 -8.89 18.06
N SER A 30 -19.10 -9.03 17.85
CA SER A 30 -20.12 -8.55 18.78
C SER A 30 -20.45 -9.63 19.82
N GLN A 31 -21.28 -9.29 20.79
CA GLN A 31 -21.83 -10.27 21.74
C GLN A 31 -22.54 -11.46 21.06
N TYR A 32 -22.97 -11.29 19.81
CA TYR A 32 -23.65 -12.30 19.01
C TYR A 32 -22.70 -13.13 18.13
N ASN A 33 -21.42 -12.74 17.99
CA ASN A 33 -20.45 -13.47 17.17
C ASN A 33 -19.02 -13.40 17.74
N LYS A 34 -18.87 -13.81 19.00
CA LYS A 34 -17.62 -13.70 19.78
C LYS A 34 -16.40 -14.42 19.18
N HIS A 35 -16.63 -15.43 18.34
CA HIS A 35 -15.57 -16.25 17.75
C HIS A 35 -15.32 -15.93 16.28
N LYS A 36 -15.86 -14.81 15.76
CA LYS A 36 -15.61 -14.40 14.39
C LYS A 36 -14.10 -14.19 14.17
N PRO A 37 -13.48 -14.89 13.20
CA PRO A 37 -12.07 -14.69 12.93
C PRO A 37 -11.86 -13.30 12.33
N LEU A 38 -10.90 -12.56 12.91
CA LEU A 38 -10.50 -11.26 12.37
C LEU A 38 -9.83 -11.41 11.01
N PRO A 39 -9.95 -10.42 10.11
CA PRO A 39 -9.17 -10.33 8.88
C PRO A 39 -7.67 -10.37 9.13
N ASP A 40 -6.89 -10.86 8.18
CA ASP A 40 -5.42 -10.80 8.23
C ASP A 40 -4.92 -9.38 7.93
N PHE A 41 -5.66 -8.65 7.08
CA PHE A 41 -5.38 -7.27 6.69
C PHE A 41 -6.65 -6.40 6.77
N TYR A 42 -6.49 -5.18 7.29
CA TYR A 42 -7.47 -4.10 7.13
C TYR A 42 -6.89 -3.03 6.20
N VAL A 43 -7.66 -2.63 5.20
CA VAL A 43 -7.29 -1.61 4.22
C VAL A 43 -8.33 -0.50 4.28
N ILE A 44 -7.94 0.68 4.74
CA ILE A 44 -8.85 1.79 5.01
C ILE A 44 -8.49 2.96 4.11
N GLY A 45 -9.33 3.21 3.10
CA GLY A 45 -9.27 4.37 2.23
C GLY A 45 -10.26 5.44 2.68
N LEU A 46 -9.77 6.62 3.04
CA LEU A 46 -10.62 7.78 3.34
C LEU A 46 -10.41 8.88 2.30
N GLN A 47 -11.47 9.63 2.04
CA GLN A 47 -11.44 10.84 1.22
C GLN A 47 -12.01 12.02 2.01
N GLU A 48 -11.61 13.23 1.64
CA GLU A 48 -11.94 14.46 2.36
C GLU A 48 -11.61 14.42 3.86
N VAL A 49 -10.56 13.70 4.26
CA VAL A 49 -10.02 13.86 5.61
C VAL A 49 -9.59 15.30 5.79
N LYS A 50 -9.99 15.93 6.91
CA LYS A 50 -9.62 17.32 7.21
C LYS A 50 -8.09 17.49 7.06
N SER A 51 -7.69 18.37 6.16
CA SER A 51 -6.29 18.71 5.90
C SER A 51 -6.11 20.22 6.05
N GLN A 52 -4.96 20.65 6.56
CA GLN A 52 -4.58 22.06 6.58
C GLN A 52 -3.28 22.19 5.79
N PRO A 53 -3.32 22.31 4.44
CA PRO A 53 -2.12 22.32 3.61
C PRO A 53 -1.13 23.45 3.96
N GLN A 54 -1.62 24.54 4.56
CA GLN A 54 -0.76 25.63 5.06
C GLN A 54 0.13 25.19 6.23
N ASN A 55 -0.23 24.11 6.92
CA ASN A 55 0.43 23.52 8.07
C ASN A 55 1.03 22.14 7.75
N MET A 56 1.46 21.89 6.50
CA MET A 56 1.98 20.57 6.06
C MET A 56 3.03 19.96 7.01
N VAL A 57 3.95 20.79 7.54
CA VAL A 57 4.97 20.34 8.50
C VAL A 57 4.37 19.89 9.83
N MET A 58 3.28 20.51 10.29
CA MET A 58 2.60 20.09 11.52
C MET A 58 1.70 18.88 11.26
N ASP A 59 1.01 18.83 10.11
CA ASP A 59 0.17 17.69 9.74
C ASP A 59 1.00 16.40 9.54
N SER A 60 2.29 16.49 9.18
CA SER A 60 3.20 15.34 9.13
C SER A 60 3.74 14.92 10.51
N LEU A 61 3.73 15.83 11.48
CA LEU A 61 4.15 15.57 12.86
C LEU A 61 3.07 14.89 13.70
N PHE A 62 1.80 15.19 13.45
CA PHE A 62 0.68 14.67 14.23
C PHE A 62 -0.10 13.60 13.47
N THR A 63 -0.39 12.51 14.16
CA THR A 63 -1.35 11.52 13.67
C THR A 63 -2.73 12.15 13.58
N ASP A 64 -3.38 12.07 12.42
CA ASP A 64 -4.71 12.60 12.24
C ASP A 64 -5.74 11.84 13.10
N GLN A 65 -6.88 12.49 13.39
CA GLN A 65 -7.87 11.96 14.32
C GLN A 65 -8.51 10.64 13.85
N TRP A 66 -8.64 10.43 12.53
CA TRP A 66 -9.18 9.18 11.99
C TRP A 66 -8.19 8.04 12.22
N THR A 67 -6.92 8.24 11.84
CA THR A 67 -5.86 7.25 12.11
C THR A 67 -5.73 6.94 13.59
N ALA A 68 -5.80 7.95 14.47
CA ALA A 68 -5.76 7.75 15.91
C ALA A 68 -6.93 6.88 16.42
N MET A 69 -8.13 7.06 15.89
CA MET A 69 -9.29 6.25 16.27
C MET A 69 -9.21 4.81 15.76
N PHE A 70 -8.72 4.60 14.54
CA PHE A 70 -8.47 3.24 14.04
C PHE A 70 -7.39 2.54 14.86
N ASN A 71 -6.27 3.22 15.17
CA ASN A 71 -5.19 2.66 16.00
C ASN A 71 -5.68 2.24 17.39
N LYS A 72 -6.54 3.06 18.02
CA LYS A 72 -7.12 2.75 19.33
C LYS A 72 -7.89 1.43 19.34
N ILE A 73 -8.43 1.00 18.20
CA ILE A 73 -9.20 -0.24 18.07
C ILE A 73 -8.30 -1.36 17.53
N LEU A 74 -7.74 -1.20 16.33
CA LEU A 74 -7.02 -2.24 15.60
C LEU A 74 -5.73 -2.67 16.31
N CYS A 75 -4.95 -1.72 16.83
CA CYS A 75 -3.66 -2.07 17.43
C CYS A 75 -3.78 -2.87 18.72
N ARG A 76 -4.85 -2.62 19.50
CA ARG A 76 -5.19 -3.45 20.66
C ARG A 76 -5.53 -4.90 20.30
N GLN A 77 -5.78 -5.17 19.03
CA GLN A 77 -6.14 -6.48 18.50
C GLN A 77 -4.97 -7.14 17.77
N GLY A 78 -3.74 -6.62 17.96
CA GLY A 78 -2.52 -7.19 17.40
C GLY A 78 -2.25 -6.82 15.94
N PHE A 79 -2.87 -5.75 15.45
CA PHE A 79 -2.57 -5.17 14.14
C PHE A 79 -1.54 -4.06 14.26
N VAL A 80 -0.71 -3.94 13.23
CA VAL A 80 0.21 -2.81 13.05
C VAL A 80 -0.04 -2.16 11.71
N ILE A 81 0.16 -0.84 11.62
CA ILE A 81 0.22 -0.15 10.34
C ILE A 81 1.46 -0.65 9.62
N ALA A 82 1.25 -1.41 8.55
CA ALA A 82 2.30 -1.85 7.64
C ALA A 82 2.80 -0.67 6.79
N LYS A 83 1.87 0.16 6.31
CA LYS A 83 2.16 1.42 5.62
C LYS A 83 0.94 2.34 5.65
N SER A 84 1.20 3.64 5.69
CA SER A 84 0.19 4.68 5.47
C SER A 84 0.69 5.69 4.45
N ILE A 85 -0.22 6.25 3.66
CA ILE A 85 0.07 7.34 2.73
C ILE A 85 -1.08 8.33 2.69
N ARG A 86 -0.74 9.61 2.53
CA ARG A 86 -1.68 10.71 2.51
C ARG A 86 -1.38 11.68 1.37
N LEU A 87 -2.43 12.13 0.68
CA LEU A 87 -2.40 13.22 -0.31
C LEU A 87 -3.52 14.21 0.02
N GLN A 88 -3.20 15.31 0.70
CA GLN A 88 -4.17 16.26 1.25
C GLN A 88 -5.28 15.55 2.07
N GLY A 89 -6.51 15.46 1.52
CA GLY A 89 -7.64 14.79 2.17
C GLY A 89 -7.78 13.30 1.84
N LEU A 90 -6.91 12.75 1.00
CA LEU A 90 -6.87 11.32 0.69
C LEU A 90 -5.94 10.62 1.66
N LEU A 91 -6.42 9.55 2.28
CA LEU A 91 -5.64 8.77 3.24
C LEU A 91 -5.84 7.29 2.96
N LEU A 92 -4.75 6.53 2.91
CA LEU A 92 -4.77 5.08 2.84
C LEU A 92 -3.98 4.52 4.01
N LEU A 93 -4.62 3.67 4.80
CA LEU A 93 -4.03 2.95 5.92
C LEU A 93 -4.08 1.46 5.64
N VAL A 94 -2.93 0.79 5.71
CA VAL A 94 -2.82 -0.66 5.55
C VAL A 94 -2.36 -1.26 6.86
N TYR A 95 -3.26 -1.96 7.53
CA TYR A 95 -2.99 -2.71 8.75
C TYR A 95 -2.78 -4.18 8.44
N ALA A 96 -1.79 -4.79 9.09
CA ALA A 96 -1.53 -6.23 9.02
C ALA A 96 -1.49 -6.83 10.43
N GLN A 97 -2.00 -8.06 10.59
CA GLN A 97 -1.72 -8.80 11.83
C GLN A 97 -0.21 -9.02 11.98
N MET A 98 0.30 -8.91 13.21
CA MET A 98 1.73 -9.05 13.52
C MET A 98 2.36 -10.33 12.92
N LYS A 99 1.61 -11.43 12.88
CA LYS A 99 2.06 -12.74 12.33
C LYS A 99 2.44 -12.69 10.83
N HIS A 100 2.03 -11.66 10.09
CA HIS A 100 2.33 -11.49 8.67
C HIS A 100 3.49 -10.53 8.40
N VAL A 101 3.88 -9.70 9.38
CA VAL A 101 4.80 -8.57 9.17
C VAL A 101 6.15 -9.03 8.61
N THR A 102 6.71 -10.12 9.14
CA THR A 102 7.98 -10.69 8.66
C THR A 102 7.92 -11.31 7.26
N HIS A 103 6.75 -11.32 6.63
CA HIS A 103 6.54 -11.78 5.26
C HIS A 103 6.25 -10.63 4.29
N LEU A 104 6.14 -9.39 4.78
CA LEU A 104 5.99 -8.22 3.94
C LEU A 104 7.33 -7.85 3.31
N ARG A 105 7.30 -7.66 2.00
CA ARG A 105 8.46 -7.39 1.16
C ARG A 105 8.12 -6.25 0.23
N ASP A 106 9.14 -5.50 -0.15
CA ASP A 106 9.09 -4.48 -1.18
C ASP A 106 7.93 -3.49 -0.96
N ILE A 107 7.72 -3.09 0.29
CA ILE A 107 6.67 -2.16 0.68
C ILE A 107 7.04 -0.78 0.13
N GLU A 108 6.15 -0.23 -0.67
CA GLU A 108 6.29 1.08 -1.29
C GLU A 108 4.94 1.78 -1.31
N ALA A 109 4.93 3.10 -1.20
CA ALA A 109 3.71 3.89 -1.33
C ALA A 109 3.91 5.02 -2.34
N GLN A 110 2.91 5.25 -3.17
CA GLN A 110 2.98 6.22 -4.28
C GLN A 110 1.69 7.03 -4.38
N TYR A 111 1.75 8.19 -5.04
CA TYR A 111 0.57 9.01 -5.26
C TYR A 111 0.60 9.67 -6.64
N THR A 112 -0.59 9.98 -7.16
CA THR A 112 -0.78 10.77 -8.38
C THR A 112 -1.80 11.86 -8.11
N ARG A 113 -1.49 13.09 -8.52
CA ARG A 113 -2.40 14.23 -8.43
C ARG A 113 -3.15 14.36 -9.75
N THR A 114 -4.46 14.60 -9.69
CA THR A 114 -5.25 14.92 -10.88
C THR A 114 -6.06 16.21 -10.73
N GLY A 115 -6.18 16.75 -9.51
CA GLY A 115 -6.86 18.02 -9.26
C GLY A 115 -6.20 19.18 -10.00
N LEU A 116 -7.02 20.07 -10.59
CA LEU A 116 -6.56 21.19 -11.42
C LEU A 116 -5.55 20.76 -12.51
N GLY A 117 -5.80 19.63 -13.17
CA GLY A 117 -4.90 19.09 -14.21
C GLY A 117 -3.57 18.57 -13.65
N GLY A 118 -3.57 18.07 -12.42
CA GLY A 118 -2.39 17.57 -11.72
C GLY A 118 -1.66 18.58 -10.84
N LEU A 119 -2.06 19.86 -10.89
CA LEU A 119 -1.45 20.94 -10.10
C LEU A 119 -1.86 20.92 -8.62
N TRP A 120 -2.93 20.20 -8.26
CA TRP A 120 -3.47 20.19 -6.91
C TRP A 120 -3.85 18.78 -6.43
N GLY A 121 -3.56 18.48 -5.17
CA GLY A 121 -3.73 17.14 -4.58
C GLY A 121 -5.09 16.85 -3.93
N ASN A 122 -6.14 17.64 -4.20
CA ASN A 122 -7.48 17.37 -3.64
C ASN A 122 -8.23 16.25 -4.40
N LYS A 123 -7.70 15.84 -5.55
CA LYS A 123 -8.16 14.74 -6.41
C LYS A 123 -6.95 13.96 -6.92
N GLY A 124 -7.16 12.69 -7.19
CA GLY A 124 -6.12 11.76 -7.64
C GLY A 124 -6.16 10.46 -6.85
N ALA A 125 -5.00 9.82 -6.69
CA ALA A 125 -4.87 8.52 -6.03
C ALA A 125 -3.66 8.47 -5.09
N VAL A 126 -3.79 7.65 -4.06
CA VAL A 126 -2.68 7.16 -3.25
C VAL A 126 -2.69 5.64 -3.26
N SER A 127 -1.53 5.02 -3.17
CA SER A 127 -1.41 3.57 -3.16
C SER A 127 -0.37 3.07 -2.19
N VAL A 128 -0.54 1.82 -1.78
CA VAL A 128 0.48 1.02 -1.10
C VAL A 128 0.61 -0.28 -1.88
N ARG A 129 1.84 -0.62 -2.27
CA ARG A 129 2.18 -1.93 -2.84
C ARG A 129 3.15 -2.68 -1.95
N PHE A 130 3.05 -4.01 -1.98
CA PHE A 130 3.95 -4.92 -1.27
C PHE A 130 3.83 -6.34 -1.83
N ASN A 131 4.84 -7.14 -1.58
CA ASN A 131 4.80 -8.58 -1.80
C ASN A 131 4.57 -9.27 -0.44
N VAL A 132 3.68 -10.27 -0.39
CA VAL A 132 3.47 -11.11 0.79
C VAL A 132 3.22 -12.54 0.39
N TYR A 133 3.92 -13.49 1.02
CA TYR A 133 3.90 -14.92 0.65
C TYR A 133 4.10 -15.16 -0.85
N GLY A 134 4.95 -14.33 -1.47
CA GLY A 134 5.33 -14.40 -2.86
C GLY A 134 4.24 -14.05 -3.87
N CYS A 135 3.22 -13.30 -3.46
CA CYS A 135 2.29 -12.62 -4.36
C CYS A 135 2.41 -11.11 -4.15
N SER A 136 2.34 -10.36 -5.25
CA SER A 136 2.37 -8.90 -5.28
C SER A 136 0.96 -8.29 -5.16
N PHE A 137 0.84 -7.28 -4.32
CA PHE A 137 -0.41 -6.57 -4.06
C PHE A 137 -0.22 -5.08 -4.34
N CYS A 138 -1.23 -4.46 -4.96
CA CYS A 138 -1.35 -3.01 -5.10
C CYS A 138 -2.72 -2.57 -4.59
N LEU A 139 -2.73 -1.77 -3.52
CA LEU A 139 -3.92 -1.24 -2.88
C LEU A 139 -4.02 0.25 -3.21
N VAL A 140 -5.09 0.66 -3.91
CA VAL A 140 -5.27 2.03 -4.41
C VAL A 140 -6.49 2.65 -3.76
N ASN A 141 -6.33 3.83 -3.15
CA ASN A 141 -7.44 4.68 -2.73
C ASN A 141 -7.45 5.94 -3.60
N CYS A 142 -8.59 6.27 -4.21
CA CYS A 142 -8.70 7.48 -5.02
C CYS A 142 -9.92 8.36 -4.69
N HIS A 143 -9.89 9.58 -5.23
CA HIS A 143 -10.99 10.53 -5.22
C HIS A 143 -10.99 11.23 -6.57
N LEU A 144 -11.93 10.84 -7.42
CA LEU A 144 -12.02 11.32 -8.80
C LEU A 144 -12.89 12.56 -8.91
N THR A 145 -12.86 13.21 -10.08
CA THR A 145 -13.59 14.44 -10.37
C THR A 145 -15.08 14.33 -10.07
N ALA A 146 -15.58 15.28 -9.26
CA ALA A 146 -16.96 15.31 -8.81
C ALA A 146 -17.92 15.88 -9.87
N HIS A 147 -19.22 15.84 -9.58
CA HIS A 147 -20.33 16.33 -10.42
C HIS A 147 -20.76 15.40 -11.58
N GLU A 148 -22.07 15.34 -11.81
CA GLU A 148 -22.69 14.37 -12.73
C GLU A 148 -22.25 14.50 -14.19
N HIS A 149 -22.11 15.74 -14.68
CA HIS A 149 -21.76 16.05 -16.06
C HIS A 149 -20.26 15.87 -16.38
N LEU A 150 -19.39 15.67 -15.39
CA LEU A 150 -17.93 15.55 -15.56
C LEU A 150 -17.48 14.08 -15.70
N LEU A 151 -18.22 13.28 -16.46
CA LEU A 151 -17.87 11.88 -16.72
C LEU A 151 -16.54 11.75 -17.47
N ALA A 152 -16.32 12.59 -18.48
CA ALA A 152 -15.08 12.59 -19.27
C ALA A 152 -13.86 12.92 -18.39
N ASP A 153 -13.98 13.83 -17.42
CA ASP A 153 -12.89 14.17 -16.52
C ASP A 153 -12.56 13.02 -15.56
N ARG A 154 -13.56 12.25 -15.08
CA ARG A 154 -13.31 11.04 -14.29
C ARG A 154 -12.58 9.95 -15.08
N ILE A 155 -12.94 9.77 -16.35
CA ILE A 155 -12.22 8.88 -17.27
C ILE A 155 -10.78 9.39 -17.47
N GLY A 156 -10.62 10.71 -17.64
CA GLY A 156 -9.32 11.36 -17.70
C GLY A 156 -8.46 11.12 -16.45
N ASP A 157 -9.03 11.32 -15.26
CA ASP A 157 -8.37 11.04 -13.98
C ASP A 157 -7.88 9.59 -13.91
N TYR A 158 -8.74 8.61 -14.26
CA TYR A 158 -8.38 7.20 -14.30
C TYR A 158 -7.19 6.95 -15.23
N ASN A 159 -7.24 7.46 -16.46
CA ASN A 159 -6.19 7.28 -17.45
C ASN A 159 -4.87 7.92 -17.01
N THR A 160 -4.91 9.10 -16.39
CA THR A 160 -3.73 9.74 -15.79
C THR A 160 -3.15 8.88 -14.67
N ILE A 161 -3.99 8.36 -13.75
CA ILE A 161 -3.50 7.50 -12.67
C ILE A 161 -2.87 6.22 -13.23
N ILE A 162 -3.52 5.53 -14.17
CA ILE A 162 -2.95 4.31 -14.77
C ILE A 162 -1.62 4.59 -15.46
N LYS A 163 -1.48 5.74 -16.14
CA LYS A 163 -0.27 6.08 -16.89
C LYS A 163 0.88 6.53 -15.99
N ASP A 164 0.60 7.42 -15.04
CA ASP A 164 1.62 8.19 -14.33
C ASP A 164 1.92 7.63 -12.91
N HIS A 165 1.09 6.72 -12.38
CA HIS A 165 1.27 6.13 -11.05
C HIS A 165 2.23 4.92 -11.13
N THR A 166 3.53 5.19 -11.00
CA THR A 166 4.60 4.20 -11.19
C THR A 166 5.32 3.83 -9.88
N TYR A 167 5.96 2.67 -9.87
CA TYR A 167 6.71 2.12 -8.73
C TYR A 167 8.16 1.80 -9.13
N HIS A 168 9.04 1.72 -8.13
CA HIS A 168 10.47 1.47 -8.38
C HIS A 168 10.78 0.01 -8.76
N LEU A 169 9.94 -0.94 -8.36
CA LEU A 169 10.13 -2.35 -8.68
C LEU A 169 9.75 -2.61 -10.14
N LYS A 170 10.69 -3.07 -10.97
CA LYS A 170 10.52 -3.16 -12.44
C LYS A 170 9.38 -4.10 -12.83
N GLU A 171 9.31 -5.26 -12.18
CA GLU A 171 8.36 -6.34 -12.45
C GLU A 171 6.92 -5.90 -12.22
N THR A 172 6.70 -4.99 -11.27
CA THR A 172 5.40 -4.43 -10.93
C THR A 172 5.45 -2.91 -10.94
N SER A 173 6.09 -2.34 -11.97
CA SER A 173 6.31 -0.89 -12.10
C SER A 173 5.03 -0.09 -12.32
N ASN A 174 3.92 -0.76 -12.61
CA ASN A 174 2.60 -0.17 -12.79
C ASN A 174 1.54 -0.87 -11.94
N ILE A 175 0.47 -0.16 -11.59
CA ILE A 175 -0.69 -0.69 -10.86
C ILE A 175 -1.15 -2.02 -11.44
N LEU A 176 -1.38 -2.10 -12.76
CA LEU A 176 -1.99 -3.27 -13.41
C LEU A 176 -1.09 -4.51 -13.48
N PHE A 177 0.21 -4.37 -13.20
CA PHE A 177 1.20 -5.45 -13.27
C PHE A 177 1.28 -6.31 -12.01
N HIS A 178 0.58 -5.92 -10.94
CA HIS A 178 0.54 -6.71 -9.71
C HIS A 178 -0.41 -7.91 -9.85
N ASP A 179 -0.11 -8.99 -9.12
CA ASP A 179 -0.95 -10.19 -9.07
C ASP A 179 -2.36 -9.86 -8.61
N TYR A 180 -2.44 -9.03 -7.56
CA TYR A 180 -3.66 -8.54 -6.97
C TYR A 180 -3.67 -7.02 -6.97
N VAL A 181 -4.71 -6.44 -7.58
CA VAL A 181 -5.00 -5.01 -7.45
C VAL A 181 -6.35 -4.86 -6.78
N PHE A 182 -6.40 -4.08 -5.72
CA PHE A 182 -7.66 -3.61 -5.13
C PHE A 182 -7.73 -2.11 -5.28
N TRP A 183 -8.78 -1.63 -5.94
CA TRP A 183 -9.00 -0.22 -6.20
C TRP A 183 -10.28 0.23 -5.52
N LEU A 184 -10.14 1.09 -4.52
CA LEU A 184 -11.23 1.62 -3.72
C LEU A 184 -11.23 3.13 -3.75
N GLY A 185 -12.33 3.75 -3.36
CA GLY A 185 -12.37 5.19 -3.19
C GLY A 185 -13.75 5.81 -3.37
N ASP A 186 -13.77 7.13 -3.35
CA ASP A 186 -14.86 7.94 -3.88
C ASP A 186 -14.59 8.17 -5.38
N LEU A 187 -15.05 7.21 -6.19
CA LEU A 187 -14.86 7.24 -7.64
C LEU A 187 -15.77 8.29 -8.31
N ASN A 188 -16.72 8.86 -7.57
CA ASN A 188 -17.59 9.96 -8.01
C ASN A 188 -18.44 9.70 -9.27
N PHE A 189 -18.50 8.47 -9.80
CA PHE A 189 -19.44 8.11 -10.86
C PHE A 189 -20.88 8.24 -10.37
N ARG A 190 -21.76 8.74 -11.24
CA ARG A 190 -23.14 9.11 -10.89
C ARG A 190 -24.17 8.24 -11.57
N THR A 191 -25.38 8.24 -11.02
CA THR A 191 -26.56 7.64 -11.65
C THR A 191 -27.12 8.58 -12.72
N ASP A 192 -26.34 8.79 -13.80
CA ASP A 192 -26.66 9.70 -14.90
C ASP A 192 -26.21 9.17 -16.27
N HIS A 193 -26.40 7.87 -16.53
CA HIS A 193 -26.11 7.25 -17.82
C HIS A 193 -27.37 6.69 -18.51
N PRO A 194 -27.54 6.84 -19.84
CA PRO A 194 -26.94 7.88 -20.66
C PRO A 194 -27.34 9.27 -20.15
N ALA A 195 -26.46 10.26 -20.32
CA ALA A 195 -26.68 11.61 -19.83
C ALA A 195 -28.01 12.18 -20.36
N GLY A 196 -28.79 12.82 -19.48
CA GLY A 196 -30.09 13.41 -19.81
C GLY A 196 -31.24 12.43 -20.03
N SER A 197 -30.99 11.11 -19.99
CA SER A 197 -32.02 10.07 -20.10
C SER A 197 -32.24 9.28 -18.81
N SER A 198 -31.48 9.61 -17.76
CA SER A 198 -31.60 8.98 -16.45
C SER A 198 -32.76 9.60 -15.64
N PRO A 199 -33.34 8.87 -14.68
CA PRO A 199 -34.42 9.38 -13.84
C PRO A 199 -34.01 10.62 -13.02
N SER A 200 -34.99 11.44 -12.64
CA SER A 200 -34.81 12.56 -11.72
C SER A 200 -34.39 12.07 -10.33
N SER A 201 -33.87 12.97 -9.50
CA SER A 201 -33.50 12.67 -8.12
C SER A 201 -34.69 12.11 -7.32
N GLU A 202 -35.86 12.74 -7.46
CA GLU A 202 -37.12 12.33 -6.81
C GLU A 202 -37.61 10.97 -7.33
N GLU A 203 -37.47 10.72 -8.62
CA GLU A 203 -37.81 9.44 -9.23
C GLU A 203 -36.92 8.32 -8.70
N ILE A 204 -35.59 8.55 -8.58
CA ILE A 204 -34.65 7.59 -7.99
C ILE A 204 -35.07 7.28 -6.55
N VAL A 205 -35.33 8.30 -5.71
CA VAL A 205 -35.77 8.10 -4.32
C VAL A 205 -37.08 7.32 -4.26
N ALA A 206 -38.05 7.63 -5.13
CA ALA A 206 -39.32 6.91 -5.19
C ALA A 206 -39.17 5.46 -5.67
N MET A 207 -38.20 5.17 -6.55
CA MET A 207 -37.83 3.81 -6.94
C MET A 207 -37.19 3.05 -5.77
N LEU A 208 -36.29 3.69 -5.01
CA LEU A 208 -35.61 3.10 -3.85
C LEU A 208 -36.58 2.63 -2.76
N GLN A 209 -37.75 3.28 -2.63
CA GLN A 209 -38.81 2.86 -1.70
C GLN A 209 -39.55 1.58 -2.14
N LYS A 210 -39.39 1.14 -3.39
CA LYS A 210 -40.16 0.02 -4.00
C LYS A 210 -39.28 -1.20 -4.33
N VAL A 211 -38.05 -1.23 -3.81
CA VAL A 211 -36.92 -2.10 -4.22
C VAL A 211 -37.09 -3.61 -3.98
N GLU A 212 -38.22 -4.09 -3.46
CA GLU A 212 -38.36 -5.49 -2.98
C GLU A 212 -38.15 -6.60 -4.04
N LYS A 213 -38.30 -6.34 -5.35
CA LYS A 213 -38.22 -7.37 -6.40
C LYS A 213 -36.95 -7.39 -7.25
N ASP A 214 -36.44 -6.23 -7.65
CA ASP A 214 -35.31 -6.11 -8.61
C ASP A 214 -34.04 -5.53 -7.96
N LYS A 215 -33.96 -5.56 -6.63
CA LYS A 215 -32.97 -4.86 -5.79
C LYS A 215 -32.71 -3.46 -6.35
N TYR A 216 -31.56 -3.26 -7.00
CA TYR A 216 -31.16 -1.96 -7.54
C TYR A 216 -30.95 -2.00 -9.06
N THR A 217 -31.25 -3.13 -9.73
CA THR A 217 -30.91 -3.36 -11.14
C THR A 217 -31.50 -2.30 -12.07
N SER A 218 -32.72 -1.84 -11.84
CA SER A 218 -33.35 -0.79 -12.67
C SER A 218 -32.61 0.55 -12.59
N ILE A 219 -32.09 0.90 -11.41
CA ILE A 219 -31.36 2.15 -11.17
C ILE A 219 -29.90 2.00 -11.62
N LEU A 220 -29.28 0.84 -11.39
CA LEU A 220 -27.90 0.53 -11.78
C LEU A 220 -27.70 0.54 -13.30
N LYS A 221 -28.75 0.36 -14.11
CA LYS A 221 -28.68 0.60 -15.57
C LYS A 221 -28.25 2.02 -15.93
N HIS A 222 -28.42 2.96 -15.00
CA HIS A 222 -28.02 4.35 -15.16
C HIS A 222 -26.70 4.69 -14.45
N ASP A 223 -26.00 3.71 -13.88
CA ASP A 223 -24.71 3.90 -13.23
C ASP A 223 -23.60 4.14 -14.27
N GLN A 224 -22.94 5.29 -14.19
CA GLN A 224 -21.88 5.64 -15.12
C GLN A 224 -20.65 4.72 -15.00
N LEU A 225 -20.30 4.20 -13.81
CA LEU A 225 -19.13 3.33 -13.67
C LEU A 225 -19.35 2.01 -14.40
N LEU A 226 -20.49 1.36 -14.18
CA LEU A 226 -20.83 0.11 -14.87
C LEU A 226 -20.84 0.29 -16.39
N ALA A 227 -21.35 1.43 -16.88
CA ALA A 227 -21.36 1.73 -18.31
C ALA A 227 -19.95 1.91 -18.90
N VAL A 228 -19.05 2.63 -18.22
CA VAL A 228 -17.67 2.83 -18.73
C VAL A 228 -16.80 1.57 -18.63
N MET A 229 -17.08 0.72 -17.64
CA MET A 229 -16.43 -0.59 -17.53
C MET A 229 -16.85 -1.50 -18.70
N ASP A 230 -18.14 -1.50 -19.06
CA ASP A 230 -18.69 -2.29 -20.18
C ASP A 230 -18.21 -1.76 -21.54
N SER A 231 -18.15 -0.42 -21.72
CA SER A 231 -17.69 0.19 -22.96
C SER A 231 -16.18 0.08 -23.18
N GLY A 232 -15.41 -0.19 -22.12
CA GLY A 232 -13.96 -0.27 -22.18
C GLY A 232 -13.23 1.06 -21.96
N GLU A 233 -13.94 2.14 -21.65
CA GLU A 233 -13.36 3.49 -21.52
C GLU A 233 -12.55 3.71 -20.23
N ALA A 234 -12.94 3.04 -19.14
CA ALA A 234 -12.21 3.05 -17.87
C ALA A 234 -12.52 1.80 -17.04
N PHE A 235 -11.56 1.35 -16.22
CA PHE A 235 -11.70 0.22 -15.29
C PHE A 235 -12.10 -1.14 -15.92
N SER A 236 -11.94 -1.32 -17.24
CA SER A 236 -12.37 -2.55 -17.94
C SER A 236 -11.54 -3.79 -17.57
N GLU A 237 -10.36 -3.60 -16.98
CA GLU A 237 -9.50 -4.64 -16.46
C GLU A 237 -9.92 -5.17 -15.07
N PHE A 238 -10.89 -4.51 -14.45
CA PHE A 238 -11.33 -4.79 -13.08
C PHE A 238 -12.69 -5.49 -13.03
N SER A 239 -12.93 -6.17 -11.92
CA SER A 239 -14.22 -6.72 -11.53
C SER A 239 -14.74 -5.99 -10.30
N GLU A 240 -16.06 -5.82 -10.21
CA GLU A 240 -16.74 -5.32 -9.03
C GLU A 240 -17.71 -6.39 -8.52
N PRO A 241 -17.75 -6.68 -7.20
CA PRO A 241 -18.79 -7.55 -6.67
C PRO A 241 -20.19 -6.97 -6.88
N GLU A 242 -21.20 -7.84 -6.96
CA GLU A 242 -22.59 -7.40 -7.16
C GLU A 242 -23.03 -6.40 -6.08
N ILE A 243 -23.52 -5.24 -6.50
CA ILE A 243 -24.04 -4.20 -5.60
C ILE A 243 -25.42 -4.61 -5.09
N GLN A 244 -25.50 -4.86 -3.79
CA GLN A 244 -26.74 -5.24 -3.10
C GLN A 244 -27.16 -4.21 -2.03
N PHE A 245 -26.68 -2.98 -2.14
CA PHE A 245 -26.95 -1.87 -1.23
C PHE A 245 -27.39 -0.62 -2.00
N PRO A 246 -28.15 0.30 -1.37
CA PRO A 246 -28.64 1.50 -2.03
C PRO A 246 -27.49 2.51 -2.28
N PRO A 247 -27.72 3.57 -3.07
CA PRO A 247 -26.73 4.61 -3.31
C PRO A 247 -26.15 5.20 -2.02
N THR A 248 -24.83 5.41 -1.99
CA THR A 248 -24.09 5.84 -0.78
C THR A 248 -23.95 7.36 -0.66
N TYR A 249 -24.39 8.09 -1.67
CA TYR A 249 -24.34 9.55 -1.78
C TYR A 249 -25.61 10.07 -2.47
N LYS A 250 -26.13 11.27 -2.22
CA LYS A 250 -25.76 12.23 -1.17
C LYS A 250 -26.83 12.24 -0.09
N PHE A 251 -26.44 12.05 1.16
CA PHE A 251 -27.35 12.13 2.30
C PHE A 251 -27.38 13.53 2.90
N GLN A 252 -28.51 13.89 3.50
CA GLN A 252 -28.55 15.00 4.44
C GLN A 252 -27.82 14.57 5.72
N MET A 253 -26.83 15.37 6.12
CA MET A 253 -26.00 15.09 7.30
C MET A 253 -26.85 14.77 8.54
N SER A 254 -26.40 13.81 9.34
CA SER A 254 -27.10 13.35 10.57
C SER A 254 -28.47 12.70 10.34
N THR A 255 -28.82 12.34 9.10
CA THR A 255 -30.07 11.65 8.75
C THR A 255 -29.80 10.47 7.81
N ASP A 256 -30.84 9.70 7.50
CA ASP A 256 -30.85 8.69 6.44
C ASP A 256 -31.60 9.16 5.18
N ASP A 257 -31.97 10.44 5.12
CA ASP A 257 -32.68 11.02 3.98
C ASP A 257 -31.70 11.49 2.91
N TYR A 258 -31.99 11.20 1.65
CA TYR A 258 -31.22 11.73 0.53
C TYR A 258 -31.43 13.26 0.39
N ASP A 259 -30.37 13.98 0.04
CA ASP A 259 -30.46 15.37 -0.40
C ASP A 259 -30.87 15.40 -1.88
N ILE A 260 -32.16 15.62 -2.13
CA ILE A 260 -32.74 15.56 -3.48
C ILE A 260 -32.17 16.59 -4.46
N LYS A 261 -31.36 17.57 -4.00
CA LYS A 261 -30.59 18.48 -4.89
C LYS A 261 -29.53 17.75 -5.71
N ARG A 262 -29.24 16.49 -5.39
CA ARG A 262 -28.32 15.61 -6.12
C ARG A 262 -28.99 14.25 -6.32
N LYS A 263 -28.82 13.67 -7.50
CA LYS A 263 -29.26 12.30 -7.77
C LYS A 263 -28.52 11.33 -6.83
N PRO A 264 -29.24 10.49 -6.07
CA PRO A 264 -28.61 9.41 -5.31
C PRO A 264 -27.71 8.57 -6.24
N SER A 265 -26.44 8.37 -5.86
CA SER A 265 -25.41 7.71 -6.68
C SER A 265 -24.52 6.78 -5.84
N TRP A 266 -23.99 5.71 -6.47
CA TRP A 266 -22.96 4.83 -5.91
C TRP A 266 -21.57 5.40 -6.20
N THR A 267 -21.20 6.44 -5.47
CA THR A 267 -19.91 7.12 -5.63
C THR A 267 -18.76 6.33 -5.01
N ASP A 268 -19.02 5.61 -3.92
CA ASP A 268 -18.03 4.90 -3.12
C ASP A 268 -17.97 3.42 -3.54
N ARG A 269 -16.82 2.96 -4.04
CA ARG A 269 -16.71 1.64 -4.72
C ARG A 269 -15.46 0.87 -4.33
N ILE A 270 -15.50 -0.46 -4.47
CA ILE A 270 -14.35 -1.36 -4.27
C ILE A 270 -14.30 -2.35 -5.44
N LEU A 271 -13.29 -2.19 -6.30
CA LEU A 271 -13.01 -3.03 -7.46
C LEU A 271 -11.75 -3.85 -7.21
N TYR A 272 -11.60 -4.93 -7.96
CA TYR A 272 -10.42 -5.79 -7.88
C TYR A 272 -10.03 -6.38 -9.23
N LYS A 273 -8.74 -6.68 -9.38
CA LYS A 273 -8.17 -7.41 -10.52
C LYS A 273 -7.26 -8.51 -9.98
N VAL A 274 -7.29 -9.67 -10.63
CA VAL A 274 -6.43 -10.81 -10.32
C VAL A 274 -5.76 -11.34 -11.59
N ILE A 275 -4.44 -11.50 -11.58
CA ILE A 275 -3.72 -12.23 -12.62
C ILE A 275 -3.74 -13.73 -12.27
N ALA A 276 -4.81 -14.41 -12.66
CA ALA A 276 -5.12 -15.76 -12.17
C ALA A 276 -4.02 -16.80 -12.45
N ASN A 277 -3.38 -16.75 -13.63
CA ASN A 277 -2.44 -17.77 -14.09
C ASN A 277 -1.00 -17.24 -14.18
N ASN A 278 -0.61 -16.37 -13.24
CA ASN A 278 0.74 -15.79 -13.23
C ASN A 278 1.83 -16.81 -12.82
N TYR A 279 1.46 -17.87 -12.10
CA TYR A 279 2.38 -18.86 -11.55
C TYR A 279 2.07 -20.27 -12.04
N GLU A 280 3.12 -21.05 -12.29
CA GLU A 280 2.99 -22.48 -12.53
C GLU A 280 2.39 -23.17 -11.30
N ASN A 281 1.44 -24.09 -11.54
CA ASN A 281 0.78 -24.92 -10.53
C ASN A 281 -0.09 -24.17 -9.48
N ILE A 282 -0.22 -22.84 -9.56
CA ILE A 282 -1.06 -22.06 -8.64
C ILE A 282 -1.94 -21.09 -9.42
N THR A 283 -3.25 -21.34 -9.42
CA THR A 283 -4.24 -20.35 -9.85
C THR A 283 -4.58 -19.42 -8.70
N LEU A 284 -4.26 -18.14 -8.86
CA LEU A 284 -4.62 -17.03 -7.98
C LEU A 284 -6.11 -16.67 -8.11
N ARG A 285 -6.71 -16.23 -7.01
CA ARG A 285 -8.10 -15.76 -6.97
C ARG A 285 -8.37 -14.91 -5.73
N ALA A 286 -9.31 -13.99 -5.86
CA ALA A 286 -9.91 -13.24 -4.77
C ALA A 286 -11.40 -13.59 -4.72
N ASP A 287 -11.80 -14.34 -3.69
CA ASP A 287 -13.18 -14.77 -3.49
C ASP A 287 -13.89 -13.74 -2.59
N THR A 288 -14.87 -13.02 -3.12
CA THR A 288 -15.67 -12.06 -2.35
C THR A 288 -16.49 -12.78 -1.28
N ILE A 289 -16.35 -12.35 -0.03
CA ILE A 289 -17.16 -12.80 1.10
C ILE A 289 -18.37 -11.88 1.29
N SER A 290 -18.16 -10.56 1.21
CA SER A 290 -19.22 -9.57 1.36
C SER A 290 -18.86 -8.25 0.69
N TYR A 291 -19.86 -7.53 0.18
CA TYR A 291 -19.72 -6.17 -0.34
C TYR A 291 -20.96 -5.36 0.03
N ASN A 292 -20.82 -4.40 0.95
CA ASN A 292 -21.96 -3.72 1.58
C ASN A 292 -21.61 -2.28 1.97
N HIS A 293 -22.62 -1.43 2.13
CA HIS A 293 -22.51 -0.19 2.90
C HIS A 293 -22.81 -0.39 4.40
N ILE A 294 -22.41 0.55 5.25
CA ILE A 294 -22.79 0.58 6.67
C ILE A 294 -23.68 1.81 6.97
N PRO A 295 -25.02 1.65 7.00
CA PRO A 295 -25.96 2.77 6.96
C PRO A 295 -25.98 3.66 8.21
N HIS A 296 -25.68 3.11 9.39
CA HIS A 296 -25.82 3.83 10.67
C HIS A 296 -24.73 4.88 10.94
N TYR A 297 -23.72 5.00 10.06
CA TYR A 297 -22.77 6.11 10.10
C TYR A 297 -23.37 7.33 9.37
N MET A 298 -23.54 8.43 10.10
CA MET A 298 -24.27 9.63 9.64
C MET A 298 -23.45 10.92 9.80
N VAL A 299 -22.19 10.80 10.21
CA VAL A 299 -21.29 11.95 10.37
C VAL A 299 -20.96 12.63 9.04
N SER A 300 -21.04 11.91 7.92
CA SER A 300 -20.79 12.37 6.55
C SER A 300 -22.08 12.31 5.71
N ASP A 301 -22.09 13.00 4.57
CA ASP A 301 -23.11 12.89 3.52
C ASP A 301 -22.88 11.67 2.61
N HIS A 302 -21.78 10.94 2.85
CA HIS A 302 -21.53 9.60 2.33
C HIS A 302 -21.68 8.53 3.41
N LYS A 303 -22.22 7.37 3.02
CA LYS A 303 -22.21 6.16 3.84
C LYS A 303 -20.95 5.34 3.52
N PRO A 304 -20.22 4.83 4.52
CA PRO A 304 -19.03 4.02 4.28
C PRO A 304 -19.39 2.71 3.56
N VAL A 305 -18.51 2.29 2.65
CA VAL A 305 -18.61 1.03 1.91
C VAL A 305 -17.49 0.10 2.35
N VAL A 306 -17.84 -1.18 2.54
CA VAL A 306 -16.94 -2.22 3.00
C VAL A 306 -16.96 -3.42 2.07
N GLY A 307 -15.81 -4.07 1.93
CA GLY A 307 -15.62 -5.27 1.13
C GLY A 307 -14.76 -6.27 1.87
N GLN A 308 -15.11 -7.55 1.83
CA GLN A 308 -14.29 -8.60 2.44
C GLN A 308 -13.97 -9.67 1.41
N PHE A 309 -12.70 -10.06 1.34
CA PHE A 309 -12.19 -10.99 0.34
C PHE A 309 -11.29 -12.04 0.98
N ASN A 310 -11.43 -13.26 0.50
CA ASN A 310 -10.47 -14.34 0.73
C ASN A 310 -9.52 -14.40 -0.47
N VAL A 311 -8.25 -14.07 -0.26
CA VAL A 311 -7.23 -14.02 -1.30
C VAL A 311 -6.30 -15.22 -1.20
N LYS A 312 -6.13 -15.94 -2.30
CA LYS A 312 -5.29 -17.14 -2.35
C LYS A 312 -3.82 -16.76 -2.54
N VAL A 313 -2.92 -17.26 -1.71
CA VAL A 313 -1.47 -16.98 -1.82
C VAL A 313 -0.65 -18.27 -1.98
N ARG A 314 0.64 -18.14 -2.31
CA ARG A 314 1.54 -19.29 -2.46
C ARG A 314 1.77 -19.97 -1.10
N GLN A 315 1.93 -21.30 -1.12
CA GLN A 315 2.14 -22.10 0.09
C GLN A 315 3.51 -21.78 0.72
N LYS A 316 3.60 -21.80 2.05
CA LYS A 316 4.88 -22.02 2.73
C LYS A 316 5.40 -23.40 2.30
N PHE A 317 6.50 -23.47 1.57
CA PHE A 317 7.21 -24.74 1.43
C PHE A 317 7.95 -24.99 2.75
N PRO A 318 7.63 -26.03 3.54
CA PRO A 318 8.56 -26.46 4.56
C PRO A 318 9.80 -27.02 3.85
N ARG A 319 10.98 -26.51 4.17
CA ARG A 319 12.27 -27.10 3.77
C ARG A 319 12.27 -28.60 4.04
N THR A 320 12.10 -29.40 2.98
CA THR A 320 12.57 -30.78 3.00
C THR A 320 14.01 -30.72 2.52
N VAL A 321 14.96 -30.76 3.44
CA VAL A 321 16.35 -31.08 3.10
C VAL A 321 16.31 -32.45 2.46
N LEU A 322 16.48 -32.54 1.14
CA LEU A 322 17.08 -33.69 0.47
C LEU A 322 17.44 -33.29 -0.96
N ALA A 323 18.73 -33.41 -1.25
CA ALA A 323 19.33 -33.26 -2.56
C ALA A 323 18.79 -34.31 -3.54
N GLN A 324 18.53 -33.88 -4.78
CA GLN A 324 18.95 -34.48 -6.06
C GLN A 324 18.00 -33.98 -7.17
N GLU A 325 18.58 -33.31 -8.16
CA GLU A 325 17.91 -32.89 -9.39
C GLU A 325 17.36 -34.09 -10.17
N PRO A 326 16.16 -33.98 -10.76
CA PRO A 326 15.80 -34.78 -11.93
C PRO A 326 15.59 -33.90 -13.17
N GLU A 327 16.25 -34.29 -14.26
CA GLU A 327 16.12 -33.72 -15.59
C GLU A 327 14.66 -33.67 -16.10
N ILE A 328 14.20 -32.50 -16.56
CA ILE A 328 12.89 -32.35 -17.23
C ILE A 328 13.08 -32.10 -18.73
N LYS A 329 12.50 -33.00 -19.54
CA LYS A 329 12.37 -32.85 -21.01
C LYS A 329 11.31 -31.81 -21.35
N ILE A 330 11.73 -30.72 -22.01
CA ILE A 330 10.84 -29.64 -22.46
C ILE A 330 10.15 -30.00 -23.78
N SER A 331 8.81 -29.99 -23.82
CA SER A 331 8.04 -29.91 -25.07
C SER A 331 7.61 -28.46 -25.31
N ARG A 332 8.10 -27.84 -26.39
CA ARG A 332 7.76 -26.47 -26.79
C ARG A 332 6.38 -26.41 -27.46
N ALA A 333 5.43 -25.70 -26.85
CA ALA A 333 4.26 -25.16 -27.54
C ALA A 333 4.31 -23.62 -27.46
N SER A 334 4.36 -22.98 -28.62
CA SER A 334 4.50 -21.53 -28.79
C SER A 334 3.18 -20.80 -28.58
N VAL A 335 3.12 -19.92 -27.57
CA VAL A 335 2.02 -18.96 -27.38
C VAL A 335 2.37 -17.64 -28.05
N ARG A 336 1.53 -17.21 -28.99
CA ARG A 336 1.69 -15.97 -29.78
C ARG A 336 0.92 -14.84 -29.09
N MET A 337 1.62 -13.90 -28.45
CA MET A 337 1.01 -12.69 -27.89
C MET A 337 0.57 -11.74 -29.01
N ARG A 338 -0.69 -11.28 -28.98
CA ARG A 338 -1.17 -10.19 -29.86
C ARG A 338 -0.90 -8.86 -29.15
N SER A 339 -0.09 -8.02 -29.78
CA SER A 339 0.17 -6.64 -29.36
C SER A 339 -1.13 -5.81 -29.45
N ALA A 340 -1.46 -5.07 -28.39
CA ALA A 340 -2.51 -4.07 -28.39
C ALA A 340 -2.01 -2.83 -29.15
N LEU A 341 -2.63 -2.54 -30.30
CA LEU A 341 -2.36 -1.34 -31.10
C LEU A 341 -3.05 -0.14 -30.45
N VAL A 342 -2.26 0.78 -29.91
CA VAL A 342 -2.70 2.14 -29.56
C VAL A 342 -2.73 2.96 -30.85
N MET A 343 -3.89 3.48 -31.24
CA MET A 343 -4.02 4.38 -32.38
C MET A 343 -3.92 5.85 -31.95
N PRO A 344 -3.14 6.69 -32.65
CA PRO A 344 -3.12 8.13 -32.39
C PRO A 344 -4.34 8.81 -33.01
N MET A 345 -4.99 9.70 -32.25
CA MET A 345 -6.00 10.62 -32.78
C MET A 345 -5.35 11.72 -33.63
N GLY A 346 -5.81 11.87 -34.87
CA GLY A 346 -5.44 12.97 -35.76
C GLY A 346 -6.53 13.26 -36.79
N ALA A 347 -7.23 14.39 -36.57
CA ALA A 347 -7.84 15.31 -37.53
C ALA A 347 -8.67 14.80 -38.74
N ALA A 348 -9.95 15.16 -38.69
CA ALA A 348 -10.81 15.69 -39.77
C ALA A 348 -11.03 14.86 -41.06
N LEU A 349 -12.27 14.37 -41.19
CA LEU A 349 -12.88 13.88 -42.43
C LEU A 349 -13.41 15.04 -43.28
N SER A 350 -13.15 15.00 -44.59
CA SER A 350 -14.10 15.48 -45.61
C SER A 350 -13.96 14.69 -46.91
N ASP A 351 -14.88 13.74 -47.08
CA ASP A 351 -15.63 13.36 -48.29
C ASP A 351 -15.10 13.69 -49.70
N THR A 352 -14.89 12.66 -50.52
CA THR A 352 -15.76 12.19 -51.63
C THR A 352 -14.98 11.33 -52.64
N SER A 353 -15.70 10.44 -53.31
CA SER A 353 -15.22 9.28 -54.08
C SER A 353 -15.15 9.56 -55.61
N PRO A 354 -14.96 8.56 -56.53
CA PRO A 354 -13.87 8.55 -57.51
C PRO A 354 -14.32 8.69 -58.99
N GLU A 355 -13.40 8.98 -59.92
CA GLU A 355 -13.52 8.67 -61.38
C GLU A 355 -12.22 9.11 -62.11
N THR A 356 -11.44 8.17 -62.68
CA THR A 356 -11.29 7.77 -64.11
C THR A 356 -10.39 8.64 -65.01
N ASP A 357 -9.57 7.91 -65.77
CA ASP A 357 -8.98 8.19 -67.09
C ASP A 357 -7.62 8.89 -67.27
N VAL A 358 -6.89 8.28 -68.21
CA VAL A 358 -5.54 8.49 -68.76
C VAL A 358 -5.62 9.47 -69.97
N PRO A 359 -4.60 9.69 -70.85
CA PRO A 359 -3.14 9.94 -70.77
C PRO A 359 -2.71 11.26 -71.49
N VAL A 360 -1.38 11.48 -71.62
CA VAL A 360 -0.63 11.84 -72.87
C VAL A 360 0.36 13.02 -72.74
N GLU A 361 1.63 12.71 -73.11
CA GLU A 361 2.74 13.51 -73.69
C GLU A 361 3.18 14.83 -73.02
N GLY A 362 4.46 15.20 -72.95
CA GLY A 362 5.69 14.73 -73.59
C GLY A 362 6.65 15.93 -73.62
N ASN A 363 7.94 15.73 -73.33
CA ASN A 363 9.05 16.31 -74.10
C ASN A 363 10.41 16.06 -73.43
N THR A 364 11.29 15.56 -74.27
CA THR A 364 12.72 15.30 -74.12
C THR A 364 13.56 16.56 -74.31
N CYS A 365 14.68 16.68 -73.58
CA CYS A 365 15.94 17.19 -74.12
C CYS A 365 17.16 16.70 -73.31
N ASP A 366 18.05 16.03 -74.05
CA ASP A 366 19.48 15.73 -73.84
C ASP A 366 20.31 16.96 -73.40
N GLU A 367 21.57 16.92 -72.92
CA GLU A 367 22.64 15.94 -72.65
C GLU A 367 23.72 16.74 -71.88
N THR A 368 24.55 16.10 -71.05
CA THR A 368 26.04 16.12 -71.12
C THR A 368 26.70 15.64 -69.81
N ASN A 369 27.71 14.79 -70.01
CA ASN A 369 28.49 14.03 -69.03
C ASN A 369 29.45 14.88 -68.18
N HIS A 370 29.74 14.43 -66.95
CA HIS A 370 31.09 13.97 -66.53
C HIS A 370 31.10 13.39 -65.10
N GLU A 371 31.51 12.11 -65.03
CA GLU A 371 32.47 11.47 -64.10
C GLU A 371 32.30 11.52 -62.57
N GLY A 372 32.39 10.33 -61.95
CA GLY A 372 32.88 10.18 -60.56
C GLY A 372 32.25 9.06 -59.71
N GLU A 373 32.66 7.82 -59.96
CA GLU A 373 32.82 6.68 -59.01
C GLU A 373 31.65 6.24 -58.09
N PHE A 374 31.10 5.06 -58.44
CA PHE A 374 30.36 4.14 -57.57
C PHE A 374 31.01 2.75 -57.70
N GLU A 375 31.51 2.18 -56.60
CA GLU A 375 31.81 0.73 -56.48
C GLU A 375 30.79 0.13 -55.48
N VAL A 376 29.78 -0.61 -55.95
CA VAL A 376 29.73 -2.07 -56.22
C VAL A 376 29.42 -2.92 -54.98
N ILE A 377 28.21 -3.48 -55.00
CA ILE A 377 27.64 -4.55 -54.14
C ILE A 377 28.35 -5.89 -54.50
N PRO A 378 28.42 -6.91 -53.61
CA PRO A 378 27.38 -7.94 -53.71
C PRO A 378 26.99 -8.64 -52.39
N SER A 379 25.77 -9.15 -52.41
CA SER A 379 25.21 -10.21 -51.58
C SER A 379 26.11 -11.46 -51.44
N ALA A 380 26.11 -12.10 -50.26
CA ALA A 380 25.77 -13.52 -50.05
C ALA A 380 26.24 -14.06 -48.68
N SER A 381 25.39 -14.88 -48.07
CA SER A 381 25.65 -16.08 -47.25
C SER A 381 26.84 -16.11 -46.25
N LEU A 382 26.51 -16.27 -44.96
CA LEU A 382 27.37 -16.87 -43.93
C LEU A 382 26.47 -17.79 -43.07
N THR A 383 26.48 -19.11 -43.28
CA THR A 383 27.29 -20.13 -42.59
C THR A 383 27.11 -20.15 -41.07
N SER A 384 26.49 -21.22 -40.61
CA SER A 384 26.54 -21.75 -39.25
C SER A 384 27.97 -21.94 -38.77
N ASP A 385 28.27 -21.52 -37.55
CA ASP A 385 28.95 -22.31 -36.50
C ASP A 385 29.11 -21.44 -35.23
N ASP A 386 28.66 -22.01 -34.11
CA ASP A 386 29.07 -21.84 -32.71
C ASP A 386 29.41 -20.44 -32.15
N VAL A 387 28.53 -19.90 -31.28
CA VAL A 387 28.76 -19.78 -29.81
C VAL A 387 27.37 -19.71 -29.17
N VAL A 388 26.93 -20.80 -28.54
CA VAL A 388 25.76 -20.77 -27.66
C VAL A 388 26.23 -20.32 -26.30
N ASP A 389 26.11 -19.03 -26.00
CA ASP A 389 26.09 -18.57 -24.61
C ASP A 389 24.83 -19.19 -23.98
N SER A 390 25.05 -20.18 -23.14
CA SER A 390 24.04 -20.73 -22.24
C SER A 390 23.61 -19.62 -21.29
N VAL A 391 22.56 -18.88 -21.67
CA VAL A 391 21.79 -18.09 -20.73
C VAL A 391 21.11 -19.09 -19.79
N GLU A 392 21.71 -19.28 -18.61
CA GLU A 392 21.02 -19.86 -17.46
C GLU A 392 19.74 -19.04 -17.28
N ILE A 393 18.59 -19.69 -17.52
CA ILE A 393 17.32 -19.14 -17.07
C ILE A 393 17.30 -19.41 -15.57
N ASP A 394 17.90 -18.49 -14.82
CA ASP A 394 17.79 -18.43 -13.38
C ASP A 394 16.29 -18.36 -13.02
N GLU A 395 15.82 -19.29 -12.20
CA GLU A 395 14.44 -19.32 -11.70
C GLU A 395 14.20 -18.08 -10.83
N THR A 396 13.83 -16.99 -11.47
CA THR A 396 13.84 -15.61 -10.96
C THR A 396 12.56 -15.28 -10.20
N PHE A 397 12.25 -16.04 -9.16
CA PHE A 397 11.27 -15.60 -8.16
C PHE A 397 11.82 -15.80 -6.75
N SER A 398 12.17 -14.70 -6.10
CA SER A 398 12.61 -14.70 -4.71
C SER A 398 11.60 -15.43 -3.83
N ASN A 399 12.05 -16.39 -3.02
CA ASN A 399 11.17 -17.14 -2.14
C ASN A 399 10.80 -16.30 -0.90
N TYR A 400 9.72 -15.53 -1.01
CA TYR A 400 9.25 -14.64 0.05
C TYR A 400 8.50 -15.35 1.20
N THR A 401 8.58 -16.68 1.31
CA THR A 401 7.75 -17.46 2.26
C THR A 401 8.39 -17.68 3.64
N GLU A 402 9.69 -17.44 3.81
CA GLU A 402 10.42 -17.76 5.05
C GLU A 402 10.89 -16.52 5.83
N LYS A 403 11.11 -16.72 7.14
CA LYS A 403 11.81 -15.76 8.00
C LYS A 403 13.30 -15.82 7.63
N MET A 404 13.89 -14.66 7.43
CA MET A 404 15.19 -14.55 6.78
C MET A 404 16.28 -14.07 7.73
N VAL A 405 15.89 -13.35 8.79
CA VAL A 405 16.78 -12.85 9.84
C VAL A 405 16.25 -13.28 11.19
N GLU A 406 17.06 -14.02 11.93
CA GLU A 406 16.78 -14.44 13.30
C GLU A 406 17.66 -13.65 14.27
N PHE A 407 17.04 -13.07 15.30
CA PHE A 407 17.77 -12.37 16.35
C PHE A 407 18.10 -13.34 17.48
N ALA A 408 19.34 -13.28 17.98
CA ALA A 408 19.73 -13.98 19.18
C ALA A 408 18.90 -13.49 20.38
N PRO A 409 18.47 -14.37 21.29
CA PRO A 409 17.73 -13.97 22.48
C PRO A 409 18.55 -13.00 23.35
N THR A 410 17.96 -11.84 23.66
CA THR A 410 18.53 -10.90 24.63
C THR A 410 18.22 -11.37 26.04
N SER A 411 19.14 -12.10 26.66
CA SER A 411 18.98 -12.65 28.02
C SER A 411 19.34 -11.69 29.15
N ARG A 412 19.89 -10.51 28.83
CA ARG A 412 20.34 -9.52 29.82
C ARG A 412 19.47 -8.27 29.74
N ILE A 413 19.10 -7.75 30.90
CA ILE A 413 18.47 -6.42 31.03
C ILE A 413 19.46 -5.37 30.52
N TRP A 414 19.01 -4.52 29.60
CA TRP A 414 19.78 -3.38 29.15
C TRP A 414 19.49 -2.19 30.06
N TYR A 415 20.52 -1.61 30.68
CA TYR A 415 20.32 -0.40 31.48
C TYR A 415 20.52 0.85 30.63
N ILE A 416 19.64 1.83 30.83
CA ILE A 416 19.75 3.14 30.17
C ILE A 416 21.13 3.74 30.45
N GLY A 417 21.81 4.15 29.38
CA GLY A 417 23.17 4.69 29.44
C GLY A 417 24.28 3.63 29.57
N ASP A 418 23.98 2.34 29.43
CA ASP A 418 25.02 1.33 29.16
C ASP A 418 25.64 1.58 27.79
N ALA A 419 26.96 1.44 27.73
CA ALA A 419 27.69 1.50 26.49
C ALA A 419 27.58 0.18 25.71
N ASP A 420 27.53 0.28 24.40
CA ASP A 420 27.64 -0.83 23.45
C ASP A 420 26.66 -1.97 23.71
N PHE A 421 25.36 -1.69 23.68
CA PHE A 421 24.37 -2.78 23.65
C PHE A 421 24.52 -3.53 22.32
N ARG A 422 24.72 -4.84 22.41
CA ARG A 422 24.95 -5.70 21.25
C ARG A 422 23.77 -6.62 21.03
N THR A 423 23.28 -6.65 19.80
CA THR A 423 22.42 -7.72 19.31
C THR A 423 23.17 -8.52 18.27
N GLN A 424 22.92 -9.82 18.23
CA GLN A 424 23.43 -10.70 17.20
C GLN A 424 22.25 -11.13 16.34
N CYS A 425 22.40 -11.07 15.01
CA CYS A 425 21.43 -11.66 14.12
C CYS A 425 22.10 -12.60 13.12
N THR A 426 21.37 -13.65 12.80
CA THR A 426 21.76 -14.73 11.90
C THR A 426 20.89 -14.67 10.66
N PHE A 427 21.54 -14.73 9.51
CA PHE A 427 20.93 -14.63 8.19
C PHE A 427 20.83 -15.99 7.55
N SER A 428 19.69 -16.24 6.90
CA SER A 428 19.58 -17.31 5.91
C SER A 428 20.59 -17.09 4.77
N HIS A 429 21.02 -18.18 4.14
CA HIS A 429 22.06 -18.20 3.10
C HIS A 429 21.77 -17.29 1.89
N ASP A 430 20.50 -17.07 1.59
CA ASP A 430 19.90 -16.39 0.46
C ASP A 430 19.58 -14.90 0.72
N VAL A 431 19.84 -14.41 1.93
CA VAL A 431 19.65 -12.98 2.24
C VAL A 431 20.80 -12.15 1.71
N GLU A 432 20.59 -11.36 0.69
CA GLU A 432 21.55 -10.31 0.32
C GLU A 432 21.47 -9.15 1.31
N ILE A 433 22.62 -8.75 1.85
CA ILE A 433 22.73 -7.64 2.81
C ILE A 433 23.13 -6.40 2.01
N ASN A 434 22.25 -5.41 1.95
CA ASN A 434 22.50 -4.16 1.25
C ASN A 434 23.12 -3.12 2.20
N PRO A 435 23.93 -2.18 1.67
CA PRO A 435 24.45 -1.08 2.48
C PRO A 435 23.37 -0.22 3.15
N GLY A 436 22.19 -0.12 2.53
CA GLY A 436 21.03 0.61 3.03
C GLY A 436 20.20 -0.15 4.06
N ASP A 437 20.49 -1.43 4.31
CA ASP A 437 19.77 -2.22 5.31
C ASP A 437 20.05 -1.67 6.73
N TRP A 438 19.05 -1.76 7.60
CA TRP A 438 19.13 -1.21 8.95
C TRP A 438 18.33 -2.03 9.95
N ILE A 439 18.71 -1.92 11.21
CA ILE A 439 17.96 -2.49 12.33
C ILE A 439 17.44 -1.35 13.19
N GLY A 440 16.13 -1.30 13.35
CA GLY A 440 15.45 -0.35 14.24
C GLY A 440 15.17 -0.94 15.61
N ILE A 441 15.14 -0.07 16.62
CA ILE A 441 14.61 -0.37 17.96
C ILE A 441 13.22 0.23 18.06
N PHE A 442 12.27 -0.60 18.47
CA PHE A 442 10.87 -0.26 18.61
C PHE A 442 10.41 -0.56 20.02
N ASP A 443 9.43 0.19 20.51
CA ASP A 443 8.63 -0.26 21.66
C ASP A 443 8.06 -1.67 21.36
N ALA A 444 7.97 -2.55 22.37
CA ALA A 444 7.49 -3.91 22.14
C ALA A 444 6.05 -3.98 21.65
N ASP A 445 5.25 -2.95 21.96
CA ASP A 445 3.85 -2.78 21.57
C ASP A 445 3.69 -1.69 20.48
N PHE A 446 4.70 -1.54 19.61
CA PHE A 446 4.66 -0.60 18.48
C PHE A 446 3.42 -0.81 17.60
N ASN A 447 2.88 0.30 17.09
CA ASN A 447 1.64 0.31 16.31
C ASN A 447 1.87 0.57 14.82
N ASN A 448 3.06 1.03 14.44
CA ASN A 448 3.43 1.36 13.07
C ASN A 448 4.88 0.96 12.80
N LEU A 449 5.17 0.41 11.62
CA LEU A 449 6.53 0.06 11.19
C LEU A 449 7.45 1.27 11.00
N ASP A 450 6.88 2.47 10.95
CA ASP A 450 7.64 3.72 10.94
C ASP A 450 7.86 4.29 12.37
N ASP A 451 7.37 3.66 13.45
CA ASP A 451 7.52 4.16 14.84
C ASP A 451 8.85 3.73 15.53
N TYR A 452 9.94 3.56 14.77
CA TYR A 452 11.22 3.25 15.38
C TYR A 452 11.69 4.41 16.28
N ILE A 453 12.26 4.08 17.43
CA ILE A 453 12.84 5.03 18.38
C ILE A 453 14.22 5.46 17.90
N THR A 454 14.98 4.49 17.40
CA THR A 454 16.31 4.66 16.86
C THR A 454 16.63 3.52 15.91
N TYR A 455 17.69 3.67 15.12
CA TYR A 455 18.11 2.68 14.14
C TYR A 455 19.61 2.77 13.90
N GLU A 456 20.18 1.66 13.43
CA GLU A 456 21.55 1.65 12.91
C GLU A 456 21.61 0.95 11.56
N TYR A 457 22.31 1.60 10.62
CA TYR A 457 22.59 1.03 9.30
C TYR A 457 23.67 -0.04 9.39
N LEU A 458 23.47 -1.12 8.65
CA LEU A 458 24.42 -2.23 8.58
C LEU A 458 25.68 -1.88 7.81
N GLY A 459 25.66 -0.87 6.94
CA GLY A 459 26.87 -0.36 6.28
C GLY A 459 27.96 0.12 7.23
N LYS A 460 27.64 0.39 8.51
CA LYS A 460 28.62 0.73 9.56
C LYS A 460 29.23 -0.48 10.26
N VAL A 461 28.69 -1.67 10.04
CA VAL A 461 29.15 -2.92 10.67
C VAL A 461 30.00 -3.69 9.67
N SER A 462 31.09 -4.31 10.13
CA SER A 462 31.81 -5.28 9.31
C SER A 462 30.95 -6.51 9.09
N VAL A 463 30.25 -6.55 7.96
CA VAL A 463 29.44 -7.69 7.54
C VAL A 463 30.35 -8.69 6.82
N PRO A 464 30.37 -9.98 7.20
CA PRO A 464 31.06 -11.00 6.43
C PRO A 464 30.48 -11.06 5.01
N GLN A 465 31.29 -10.72 3.99
CA GLN A 465 30.85 -10.64 2.59
C GLN A 465 30.40 -11.99 2.02
N ALA A 466 30.89 -13.11 2.56
CA ALA A 466 30.52 -14.45 2.12
C ALA A 466 30.45 -15.41 3.32
N PRO A 467 29.61 -16.46 3.25
CA PRO A 467 29.69 -17.58 4.18
C PRO A 467 31.10 -18.16 4.19
N THR A 468 31.63 -18.50 5.36
CA THR A 468 32.90 -19.24 5.50
C THR A 468 32.87 -20.61 4.80
N ALA A 469 31.68 -21.16 4.55
CA ALA A 469 31.40 -22.36 3.77
C ALA A 469 29.97 -22.33 3.20
N ALA A 470 29.72 -22.99 2.06
CA ALA A 470 28.39 -23.08 1.45
C ALA A 470 27.34 -23.60 2.46
N GLY A 471 26.28 -22.82 2.68
CA GLY A 471 25.19 -23.16 3.61
C GLY A 471 25.41 -22.79 5.08
N GLN A 472 26.56 -22.22 5.48
CA GLN A 472 26.71 -21.71 6.85
C GLN A 472 25.96 -20.37 7.05
N PRO A 473 25.21 -20.21 8.15
CA PRO A 473 24.52 -18.96 8.45
C PRO A 473 25.54 -17.84 8.68
N ARG A 474 25.34 -16.70 8.02
CA ARG A 474 26.12 -15.49 8.31
C ARG A 474 25.58 -14.89 9.60
N THR A 475 26.47 -14.46 10.48
CA THR A 475 26.08 -13.85 11.75
C THR A 475 26.78 -12.51 11.88
N ILE A 476 26.02 -11.47 12.20
CA ILE A 476 26.58 -10.14 12.49
C ILE A 476 26.30 -9.77 13.94
N THR A 477 27.17 -8.95 14.50
CA THR A 477 26.95 -8.30 15.79
C THR A 477 26.78 -6.81 15.53
N LEU A 478 25.57 -6.30 15.80
CA LEU A 478 25.28 -4.87 15.73
C LEU A 478 25.42 -4.28 17.13
N SER A 479 26.14 -3.17 17.26
CA SER A 479 26.25 -2.41 18.51
C SER A 479 25.50 -1.09 18.37
N PHE A 480 24.66 -0.77 19.36
CA PHE A 480 24.02 0.53 19.46
C PHE A 480 24.85 1.43 20.38
N PRO A 481 25.29 2.62 19.92
CA PRO A 481 26.17 3.49 20.69
C PRO A 481 25.48 4.05 21.94
N VAL A 482 26.29 4.54 22.88
CA VAL A 482 25.81 5.18 24.12
C VAL A 482 24.88 6.35 23.77
N GLY A 483 23.70 6.39 24.37
CA GLY A 483 22.72 7.45 24.08
C GLY A 483 21.94 7.25 22.78
N SER A 484 21.89 6.01 22.27
CA SER A 484 21.17 5.58 21.06
C SER A 484 19.71 6.04 20.95
N GLY A 485 19.10 6.60 22.00
CA GLY A 485 17.78 7.23 21.94
C GLY A 485 16.76 6.57 22.85
N VAL A 486 17.02 5.33 23.30
CA VAL A 486 16.19 4.66 24.31
C VAL A 486 16.44 5.32 25.67
N ARG A 487 15.41 5.98 26.20
CA ARG A 487 15.49 6.82 27.42
C ARG A 487 14.49 6.45 28.50
N THR A 488 13.62 5.49 28.22
CA THR A 488 12.53 5.08 29.10
C THR A 488 12.66 3.60 29.41
N PRO A 489 12.45 3.17 30.66
CA PRO A 489 12.31 1.75 30.99
C PRO A 489 11.11 1.15 30.27
N GLY A 490 11.20 -0.12 29.86
CA GLY A 490 10.13 -0.80 29.13
C GLY A 490 10.62 -2.03 28.38
N PHE A 491 9.73 -2.59 27.57
CA PHE A 491 10.06 -3.69 26.67
C PHE A 491 10.22 -3.17 25.25
N TYR A 492 11.21 -3.68 24.54
CA TYR A 492 11.58 -3.24 23.20
C TYR A 492 11.82 -4.42 22.28
N ARG A 493 11.82 -4.18 20.96
CA ARG A 493 12.10 -5.16 19.92
C ARG A 493 13.08 -4.60 18.89
N PHE A 494 13.88 -5.49 18.30
CA PHE A 494 14.62 -5.21 17.09
C PHE A 494 13.80 -5.59 15.87
N ILE A 495 13.83 -4.77 14.84
CA ILE A 495 13.25 -5.08 13.54
C ILE A 495 14.30 -4.83 12.47
N TYR A 496 14.52 -5.84 11.63
CA TYR A 496 15.41 -5.77 10.49
C TYR A 496 14.65 -5.30 9.25
N PHE A 497 15.16 -4.24 8.62
CA PHE A 497 14.69 -3.75 7.34
C PHE A 497 15.77 -3.97 6.28
N SER A 498 15.40 -4.70 5.22
CA SER A 498 16.15 -4.69 3.98
C SER A 498 15.67 -3.52 3.13
N GLN A 499 16.60 -2.71 2.64
CA GLN A 499 16.33 -1.46 1.97
C GLN A 499 17.38 -1.20 0.88
N PRO A 500 17.24 -1.84 -0.30
CA PRO A 500 18.17 -1.65 -1.42
C PRO A 500 18.07 -0.26 -2.05
N ASN A 501 16.95 0.44 -1.89
CA ASN A 501 16.73 1.82 -2.35
C ASN A 501 15.95 2.63 -1.29
N SER A 502 15.89 3.96 -1.40
CA SER A 502 15.32 4.85 -0.36
C SER A 502 13.83 4.59 -0.05
N ASP A 503 13.06 4.13 -1.02
CA ASP A 503 11.60 4.17 -0.94
C ASP A 503 10.95 2.80 -0.78
N VAL A 504 11.70 1.72 -1.02
CA VAL A 504 11.23 0.33 -0.95
C VAL A 504 11.85 -0.40 0.24
N LYS A 505 11.01 -0.94 1.12
CA LYS A 505 11.46 -1.62 2.35
C LYS A 505 10.87 -3.02 2.50
N SER A 506 11.69 -3.96 2.97
CA SER A 506 11.33 -5.34 3.25
C SER A 506 11.61 -5.68 4.72
N ILE A 507 10.71 -6.41 5.39
CA ILE A 507 10.89 -6.79 6.81
C ILE A 507 11.32 -8.25 6.92
N LEU A 508 12.59 -8.48 7.22
CA LEU A 508 13.16 -9.83 7.18
C LEU A 508 13.22 -10.54 8.54
N GLY A 509 13.09 -9.79 9.64
CA GLY A 509 13.15 -10.34 11.00
C GLY A 509 12.62 -9.38 12.06
N ILE A 510 12.06 -9.95 13.12
CA ILE A 510 11.63 -9.25 14.34
C ILE A 510 12.12 -10.07 15.52
N SER A 511 12.75 -9.44 16.52
CA SER A 511 13.20 -10.13 17.74
C SER A 511 12.05 -10.41 18.71
N GLU A 512 12.27 -11.34 19.63
CA GLU A 512 11.50 -11.38 20.87
C GLU A 512 11.67 -10.07 21.67
N PRO A 513 10.70 -9.70 22.53
CA PRO A 513 10.84 -8.55 23.40
C PRO A 513 12.06 -8.70 24.32
N PHE A 514 12.74 -7.59 24.58
CA PHE A 514 13.79 -7.50 25.58
C PHE A 514 13.57 -6.32 26.51
N GLU A 515 14.03 -6.45 27.74
CA GLU A 515 13.81 -5.47 28.80
C GLU A 515 14.90 -4.39 28.82
N VAL A 516 14.47 -3.14 28.94
CA VAL A 516 15.32 -1.98 29.24
C VAL A 516 14.89 -1.40 30.58
N SER A 517 15.84 -1.13 31.46
CA SER A 517 15.60 -0.64 32.83
C SER A 517 16.45 0.59 33.17
N SER A 518 16.08 1.33 34.21
CA SER A 518 16.91 2.42 34.72
C SER A 518 18.00 1.88 35.65
N LYS A 519 19.15 2.57 35.73
CA LYS A 519 20.22 2.18 36.70
C LYS A 519 19.79 2.38 38.15
N GLU A 520 18.75 3.19 38.39
CA GLU A 520 18.18 3.45 39.72
C GLU A 520 17.33 2.28 40.21
N ASP A 521 16.61 1.59 39.32
CA ASP A 521 15.83 0.38 39.63
C ASP A 521 16.71 -0.80 40.08
N LYS A 522 17.99 -0.77 39.70
CA LYS A 522 19.02 -1.74 40.11
C LYS A 522 19.24 -1.76 41.63
N LEU A 523 18.91 -0.66 42.33
CA LEU A 523 19.12 -0.50 43.78
C LEU A 523 17.93 -0.99 44.63
N ILE A 524 16.78 -1.30 44.04
CA ILE A 524 15.58 -1.74 44.77
C ILE A 524 15.53 -3.27 44.93
N THR A 525 16.34 -4.00 44.15
CA THR A 525 16.34 -5.46 44.16
C THR A 525 17.55 -5.99 44.94
N ILE A 526 17.26 -6.54 46.13
CA ILE A 526 18.13 -7.20 47.13
C ILE A 526 18.51 -6.29 48.32
N ASP A 527 17.70 -6.37 49.38
CA ASP A 527 18.19 -6.94 50.65
C ASP A 527 17.11 -7.84 51.28
N PRO A 528 17.33 -9.15 51.47
CA PRO A 528 16.40 -10.02 52.16
C PRO A 528 16.51 -9.79 53.67
N CYS A 529 15.38 -9.44 54.30
CA CYS A 529 15.09 -9.53 55.74
C CYS A 529 16.30 -9.49 56.69
N SER A 530 16.58 -8.32 57.27
CA SER A 530 17.06 -8.24 58.65
C SER A 530 16.00 -7.54 59.51
N GLU A 531 15.73 -8.18 60.64
CA GLU A 531 14.67 -7.84 61.58
C GLU A 531 14.84 -6.47 62.24
N ALA A 532 13.69 -5.83 62.47
CA ALA A 532 13.32 -4.80 63.45
C ALA A 532 14.39 -4.10 64.32
N SER A 533 14.30 -2.76 64.39
CA SER A 533 13.89 -2.07 65.64
C SER A 533 13.55 -0.58 65.44
N CYS A 534 12.58 -0.11 66.21
CA CYS A 534 11.97 1.22 66.23
C CYS A 534 12.93 2.39 66.60
N SER A 535 12.67 3.60 66.11
CA SER A 535 11.98 4.65 66.92
C SER A 535 12.01 6.08 66.31
N THR A 536 10.87 6.76 66.53
CA THR A 536 10.62 8.22 66.67
C THR A 536 10.76 9.21 65.49
N SER A 537 9.57 9.73 65.11
CA SER A 537 9.26 11.00 64.43
C SER A 537 9.52 12.24 65.34
N PRO A 538 9.21 13.52 64.98
CA PRO A 538 8.69 14.11 63.72
C PRO A 538 9.36 15.45 63.30
N SER A 539 9.17 15.93 62.06
CA SER A 539 8.86 17.35 61.79
C SER A 539 8.62 17.65 60.31
N ARG A 540 7.53 18.35 60.04
CA ARG A 540 7.16 18.95 58.75
C ARG A 540 7.65 20.40 58.71
N PRO A 541 8.17 20.92 57.58
CA PRO A 541 7.89 22.31 57.23
C PRO A 541 7.30 22.48 55.82
N LYS A 542 6.66 23.65 55.67
CA LYS A 542 5.86 24.20 54.57
C LYS A 542 6.64 24.42 53.25
N PRO A 543 5.93 24.61 52.12
CA PRO A 543 6.54 24.75 50.79
C PRO A 543 7.13 26.16 50.59
N MET A 544 8.31 26.24 49.97
CA MET A 544 8.88 27.48 49.45
C MET A 544 8.88 27.47 47.92
N SER A 545 8.28 28.54 47.38
CA SER A 545 8.41 29.14 46.04
C SER A 545 9.20 28.37 44.97
N ALA A 546 8.48 27.87 43.96
CA ALA A 546 9.04 27.57 42.66
C ALA A 546 9.38 28.89 41.93
N ASN A 547 10.67 29.10 41.65
CA ASN A 547 11.08 30.00 40.59
C ASN A 547 10.71 29.33 39.26
N THR A 548 9.94 30.04 38.46
CA THR A 548 9.72 29.77 37.03
C THR A 548 11.05 29.83 36.29
N ASP A 549 11.64 28.68 36.01
CA ASP A 549 12.57 28.53 34.90
C ASP A 549 11.80 28.07 33.68
N VAL A 550 11.75 28.99 32.71
CA VAL A 550 11.23 28.81 31.36
C VAL A 550 12.21 27.90 30.61
N PHE A 551 12.05 26.58 30.76
CA PHE A 551 12.51 25.62 29.75
C PHE A 551 11.29 25.04 29.05
N THR A 552 11.11 25.57 27.85
CA THR A 552 10.25 25.10 26.75
C THR A 552 9.94 23.60 26.77
N ASP A 553 8.64 23.31 26.90
CA ASP A 553 8.00 22.04 26.55
C ASP A 553 8.23 21.75 25.06
N PHE A 554 9.15 20.83 24.75
CA PHE A 554 9.26 20.14 23.46
C PHE A 554 8.85 18.67 23.58
N THR A 555 8.05 18.32 24.58
CA THR A 555 7.61 16.95 24.91
C THR A 555 6.67 16.32 23.88
N GLY A 556 6.34 17.02 22.79
CA GLY A 556 5.51 16.52 21.69
C GLY A 556 6.18 16.55 20.31
N LEU A 557 7.46 16.94 20.20
CA LEU A 557 8.15 17.00 18.91
C LEU A 557 8.87 15.67 18.61
N ASP A 558 8.33 14.89 17.69
CA ASP A 558 9.03 13.72 17.15
C ASP A 558 10.04 14.20 16.09
N VAL A 559 11.25 14.51 16.55
CA VAL A 559 12.37 14.97 15.70
C VAL A 559 12.73 13.91 14.64
N ALA A 560 12.49 12.62 14.91
CA ALA A 560 12.71 11.55 13.95
C ALA A 560 11.65 11.59 12.83
N LYS A 561 10.39 11.97 13.09
CA LYS A 561 9.38 12.25 12.04
C LYS A 561 9.75 13.47 11.20
N LEU A 562 10.27 14.53 11.81
CA LEU A 562 10.73 15.73 11.09
C LEU A 562 11.86 15.39 10.11
N SER A 563 12.88 14.66 10.55
CA SER A 563 13.99 14.24 9.68
C SER A 563 13.50 13.39 8.50
N ARG A 564 12.49 12.53 8.70
CA ARG A 564 11.87 11.70 7.65
C ARG A 564 11.16 12.52 6.58
N HIS A 565 10.41 13.55 6.98
CA HIS A 565 9.68 14.40 6.02
C HIS A 565 10.65 15.15 5.11
N PHE A 566 11.72 15.73 5.67
CA PHE A 566 12.71 16.45 4.86
C PHE A 566 13.59 15.54 4.02
N SER A 567 13.87 14.29 4.42
CA SER A 567 14.64 13.37 3.57
C SER A 567 13.89 12.87 2.34
N ASN A 568 12.54 12.78 2.41
CA ASN A 568 11.72 12.32 1.28
C ASN A 568 11.24 13.47 0.37
N ASP A 569 11.19 14.71 0.86
CA ASP A 569 10.79 15.89 0.07
C ASP A 569 11.99 16.65 -0.56
N LEU A 570 13.23 16.20 -0.34
CA LEU A 570 14.43 16.82 -0.91
C LEU A 570 14.86 16.25 -2.27
N SER A 571 13.96 15.60 -3.02
CA SER A 571 14.10 15.52 -4.48
C SER A 571 13.48 16.78 -5.11
N PHE A 572 14.12 17.92 -4.90
CA PHE A 572 13.91 19.07 -5.77
C PHE A 572 14.76 18.85 -7.02
N ASP A 573 14.12 18.49 -8.13
CA ASP A 573 14.59 18.90 -9.46
C ASP A 573 14.13 20.32 -9.76
#